data_AF-A0A7R9Y5V1-F1
#
_entry.id   AF-A0A7R9Y5V1-F1
#
_cell.length_a   1.000
_cell.length_b   1.000
_cell.length_c   1.000
_cell.angle_alpha   90.00
_cell.angle_beta   90.00
_cell.angle_gamma   90.00
#
_symmetry.space_group_name_H-M   'P 1'
#
loop_
_entity.id
_entity.type
_entity.pdbx_description
1 polymer ?
#
loop_
_entity_poly.entity_id
_entity_poly.type
_entity_poly.pdbx_seq_one_letter_code
_entity_poly.pdbx_strand_id
1 'polypeptide(L)'
;ETQCATFFALPSAAKFENTSLCIVKPHAMANLGLIVDGVLEGGFAVTGMQTFTLDRANASEFLEVYKGAVPEYNAMVDELTSGAFCALEVAASDGAADAVTAFREKAGPADPEIARALRPESLRARFGFDKVRNAVHCTDLAEDGALETTYFFKILQSVAA
;
A
#
# COMPACT_ATOMS: atom_id res chain seq x y z
N GLU A 1 33.54 -6.75 -10.39
CA GLU A 1 32.33 -6.39 -11.17
C GLU A 1 31.26 -7.48 -11.21
N THR A 2 31.58 -8.78 -11.11
CA THR A 2 30.61 -9.88 -11.27
C THR A 2 29.56 -10.03 -10.15
N GLN A 3 29.85 -9.52 -8.95
CA GLN A 3 28.99 -9.70 -7.77
C GLN A 3 27.75 -8.78 -7.76
N CYS A 4 27.82 -7.64 -8.47
CA CYS A 4 26.73 -6.67 -8.60
C CYS A 4 25.63 -7.19 -9.54
N ALA A 5 26.02 -7.81 -10.67
CA ALA A 5 25.09 -8.38 -11.63
C ALA A 5 24.28 -9.56 -11.06
N THR A 6 24.86 -10.35 -10.14
CA THR A 6 24.15 -11.43 -9.45
C THR A 6 23.15 -10.93 -8.40
N PHE A 7 23.33 -9.73 -7.85
CA PHE A 7 22.41 -9.16 -6.85
C PHE A 7 21.08 -8.71 -7.48
N PHE A 8 21.12 -8.22 -8.72
CA PHE A 8 19.93 -7.85 -9.49
C PHE A 8 19.21 -9.05 -10.15
N ALA A 9 19.78 -10.26 -10.05
CA ALA A 9 19.18 -11.48 -10.57
C ALA A 9 18.46 -12.33 -9.51
N LEU A 10 18.33 -11.81 -8.27
CA LEU A 10 17.56 -12.50 -7.25
C LEU A 10 16.07 -12.48 -7.62
N PRO A 11 15.38 -13.63 -7.52
CA PRO A 11 13.95 -13.67 -7.76
C PRO A 11 13.24 -12.76 -6.76
N SER A 12 12.20 -12.06 -7.22
CA SER A 12 11.35 -11.25 -6.35
C SER A 12 10.82 -12.11 -5.20
N ALA A 13 10.90 -11.59 -3.98
CA ALA A 13 10.31 -12.22 -2.81
C ALA A 13 8.78 -12.05 -2.76
N ALA A 14 8.21 -11.27 -3.68
CA ALA A 14 6.78 -11.01 -3.73
C ALA A 14 6.00 -12.28 -4.11
N LYS A 15 4.91 -12.53 -3.37
CA LYS A 15 4.13 -13.78 -3.42
C LYS A 15 2.98 -13.72 -4.43
N PHE A 16 2.31 -12.57 -4.56
CA PHE A 16 1.15 -12.36 -5.43
C PHE A 16 -0.05 -13.28 -5.17
N GLU A 17 -0.10 -13.91 -4.00
CA GLU A 17 -1.14 -14.85 -3.60
C GLU A 17 -1.44 -14.67 -2.12
N ASN A 18 -2.73 -14.52 -1.77
CA ASN A 18 -3.17 -14.18 -0.43
C ASN A 18 -2.38 -12.99 0.16
N THR A 19 -2.30 -11.92 -0.63
CA THR A 19 -1.60 -10.68 -0.28
C THR A 19 -2.52 -9.48 -0.44
N SER A 20 -2.18 -8.40 0.25
CA SER A 20 -2.78 -7.07 0.09
C SER A 20 -1.70 -6.08 -0.32
N LEU A 21 -2.05 -5.13 -1.17
CA LEU A 21 -1.23 -3.96 -1.40
C LEU A 21 -1.42 -2.97 -0.26
N CYS A 22 -0.32 -2.47 0.28
CA CYS A 22 -0.32 -1.29 1.15
C CYS A 22 0.51 -0.19 0.48
N ILE A 23 -0.09 0.96 0.24
CA ILE A 23 0.64 2.16 -0.20
C ILE A 23 0.76 3.12 0.97
N VAL A 24 1.98 3.40 1.39
CA VAL A 24 2.30 4.53 2.29
C VAL A 24 2.33 5.81 1.47
N LYS A 25 1.30 6.63 1.63
CA LYS A 25 1.06 7.84 0.82
C LYS A 25 2.17 8.89 1.02
N PRO A 26 2.38 9.82 0.07
CA PRO A 26 3.47 10.79 0.14
C PRO A 26 3.53 11.60 1.46
N HIS A 27 2.40 12.09 1.98
CA HIS A 27 2.41 12.82 3.25
C HIS A 27 2.90 11.99 4.46
N ALA A 28 2.77 10.66 4.39
CA ALA A 28 3.11 9.75 5.49
C ALA A 28 4.49 9.12 5.34
N MET A 29 5.22 9.40 4.25
CA MET A 29 6.55 8.84 3.99
C MET A 29 7.58 9.18 5.07
N ALA A 30 7.44 10.31 5.76
CA ALA A 30 8.30 10.66 6.91
C ALA A 30 8.18 9.64 8.07
N ASN A 31 7.07 8.89 8.13
CA ASN A 31 6.81 7.86 9.13
C ASN A 31 6.92 6.43 8.55
N LEU A 32 7.53 6.25 7.37
CA LEU A 32 7.58 4.95 6.69
C LEU A 32 8.08 3.82 7.60
N GLY A 33 9.17 4.03 8.33
CA GLY A 33 9.72 3.02 9.26
C GLY A 33 8.70 2.60 10.32
N LEU A 34 8.06 3.57 10.99
CA LEU A 34 7.05 3.30 12.01
C LEU A 34 5.79 2.63 11.45
N ILE A 35 5.42 2.93 10.20
CA ILE A 35 4.31 2.28 9.52
C ILE A 35 4.66 0.83 9.21
N VAL A 36 5.85 0.57 8.66
CA VAL A 36 6.33 -0.80 8.40
C VAL A 36 6.42 -1.60 9.70
N ASP A 37 6.96 -1.03 10.78
CA ASP A 37 6.97 -1.66 12.10
C ASP A 37 5.54 -2.00 12.54
N GLY A 38 4.61 -1.06 12.38
CA GLY A 38 3.19 -1.29 12.67
C GLY A 38 2.58 -2.43 11.85
N VAL A 39 2.96 -2.59 10.58
CA VAL A 39 2.55 -3.74 9.73
C VAL A 39 3.11 -5.04 10.29
N LEU A 40 4.40 -5.10 10.61
CA LEU A 40 5.06 -6.31 11.13
C LEU A 40 4.51 -6.72 12.51
N GLU A 41 4.31 -5.76 13.42
CA GLU A 41 3.66 -5.97 14.72
C GLU A 41 2.22 -6.47 14.58
N GLY A 42 1.56 -6.18 13.46
CA GLY A 42 0.24 -6.71 13.12
C GLY A 42 0.24 -8.19 12.75
N GLY A 43 1.40 -8.86 12.76
CA GLY A 43 1.53 -10.25 12.35
C GLY A 43 1.56 -10.43 10.83
N PHE A 44 1.90 -9.39 10.06
CA PHE A 44 2.03 -9.51 8.62
C PHE A 44 3.49 -9.66 8.21
N ALA A 45 3.71 -10.33 7.08
CA ALA A 45 5.01 -10.36 6.41
C ALA A 45 5.01 -9.37 5.25
N VAL A 46 6.05 -8.55 5.14
CA VAL A 46 6.29 -7.70 3.97
C VAL A 46 7.14 -8.48 2.98
N THR A 47 6.54 -8.91 1.87
CA THR A 47 7.16 -9.77 0.85
C THR A 47 7.64 -8.99 -0.38
N GLY A 48 7.18 -7.75 -0.54
CA GLY A 48 7.66 -6.80 -1.53
C GLY A 48 7.64 -5.40 -0.96
N MET A 49 8.65 -4.58 -1.28
CA MET A 49 8.72 -3.18 -0.85
C MET A 49 9.49 -2.37 -1.89
N GLN A 50 8.86 -1.32 -2.42
CA GLN A 50 9.52 -0.41 -3.35
C GLN A 50 8.91 0.99 -3.29
N THR A 51 9.76 2.00 -3.46
CA THR A 51 9.35 3.40 -3.62
C THR A 51 9.07 3.73 -5.08
N PHE A 52 7.97 4.42 -5.33
CA PHE A 52 7.52 4.84 -6.66
C PHE A 52 7.20 6.33 -6.68
N THR A 53 7.24 6.90 -7.88
CA THR A 53 6.62 8.19 -8.22
C THR A 53 5.76 7.95 -9.44
N LEU A 54 4.49 8.33 -9.38
CA LEU A 54 3.57 8.19 -10.52
C LEU A 54 3.25 9.56 -11.12
N ASP A 55 3.05 9.58 -12.44
CA ASP A 55 2.36 10.70 -13.07
C ASP A 55 0.85 10.61 -12.82
N ARG A 56 0.15 11.69 -13.20
CA ARG A 56 -1.30 11.76 -13.03
C ARG A 56 -2.04 10.68 -13.80
N ALA A 57 -1.56 10.30 -14.99
CA ALA A 57 -2.24 9.31 -15.82
C ALA A 57 -2.25 7.94 -15.12
N ASN A 58 -1.08 7.44 -14.71
CA ASN A 58 -0.95 6.16 -14.01
C ASN A 58 -1.66 6.17 -12.64
N ALA A 59 -1.58 7.27 -11.89
CA ALA A 59 -2.29 7.38 -10.61
C ALA A 59 -3.82 7.40 -10.78
N SER A 60 -4.32 8.02 -11.85
CA SER A 60 -5.75 8.09 -12.16
C SER A 60 -6.30 6.75 -12.62
N GLU A 61 -5.51 6.00 -13.39
CA GLU A 61 -5.80 4.62 -13.80
C GLU A 61 -5.85 3.69 -12.58
N PHE A 62 -4.81 3.73 -11.73
CA PHE A 62 -4.77 2.93 -10.50
C PHE A 62 -5.98 3.18 -9.58
N LEU A 63 -6.40 4.44 -9.44
CA LEU A 63 -7.53 4.81 -8.59
C LEU A 63 -8.89 4.80 -9.32
N GLU A 64 -8.97 4.33 -10.58
CA GLU A 64 -10.16 4.47 -11.42
C GLU A 64 -11.43 3.90 -10.77
N VAL A 65 -11.30 2.81 -10.01
CA VAL A 65 -12.41 2.18 -9.28
C VAL A 65 -13.10 3.12 -8.28
N TYR A 66 -12.41 4.15 -7.80
CA TYR A 66 -12.95 5.16 -6.88
C TYR A 66 -13.62 6.33 -7.60
N LYS A 67 -13.46 6.44 -8.92
CA LYS A 67 -14.00 7.55 -9.72
C LYS A 67 -15.53 7.51 -9.73
N GLY A 68 -16.14 8.54 -9.13
CA GLY A 68 -17.59 8.63 -8.99
C GLY A 68 -18.17 7.84 -7.80
N ALA A 69 -17.38 6.97 -7.16
CA ALA A 69 -17.75 6.30 -5.92
C ALA A 69 -17.51 7.18 -4.69
N VAL A 70 -16.45 8.00 -4.72
CA VAL A 70 -16.10 8.93 -3.63
C VAL A 70 -15.87 10.35 -4.16
N PRO A 71 -16.30 11.40 -3.43
CA PRO A 71 -16.09 12.79 -3.84
C PRO A 71 -14.62 13.21 -3.81
N GLU A 72 -13.79 12.54 -3.01
CA GLU A 72 -12.37 12.83 -2.85
C GLU A 72 -11.48 12.32 -4.00
N TYR A 73 -12.03 11.62 -5.02
CA TYR A 73 -11.23 10.95 -6.07
C TYR A 73 -10.11 11.83 -6.67
N ASN A 74 -10.44 13.05 -7.11
CA ASN A 74 -9.44 13.94 -7.71
C ASN A 74 -8.33 14.30 -6.71
N ALA A 75 -8.69 14.55 -5.45
CA ALA A 75 -7.74 14.85 -4.39
C ALA A 75 -6.89 13.62 -4.00
N MET A 76 -7.43 12.41 -4.11
CA MET A 76 -6.67 11.17 -3.91
C MET A 76 -5.60 10.99 -4.99
N VAL A 77 -5.93 11.30 -6.25
CA VAL A 77 -4.96 11.32 -7.36
C VAL A 77 -3.91 12.40 -7.12
N ASP A 78 -4.32 13.61 -6.71
CA ASP A 78 -3.40 14.71 -6.39
C ASP A 78 -2.43 14.32 -5.27
N GLU A 79 -2.93 13.69 -4.20
CA GLU A 79 -2.09 13.22 -3.09
C GLU A 79 -1.11 12.15 -3.55
N LEU A 80 -1.53 11.14 -4.31
CA LEU A 80 -0.66 10.05 -4.76
C LEU A 80 0.44 10.54 -5.72
N THR A 81 0.20 11.65 -6.42
CA THR A 81 1.15 12.27 -7.37
C THR A 81 1.95 13.43 -6.77
N SER A 82 1.71 13.79 -5.50
CA SER A 82 2.38 14.91 -4.84
C SER A 82 3.86 14.65 -4.51
N GLY A 83 4.30 13.39 -4.57
CA GLY A 83 5.67 13.00 -4.28
C GLY A 83 5.88 11.49 -4.37
N ALA A 84 7.03 11.05 -3.87
CA ALA A 84 7.32 9.63 -3.76
C ALA A 84 6.43 8.97 -2.70
N PHE A 85 6.03 7.73 -2.95
CA PHE A 85 5.30 6.88 -2.00
C PHE A 85 5.92 5.49 -1.98
N CYS A 86 5.63 4.71 -0.95
CA CYS A 86 6.12 3.34 -0.84
C CYS A 86 4.98 2.34 -0.99
N ALA A 87 5.10 1.42 -1.95
CA ALA A 87 4.23 0.27 -2.05
C ALA A 87 4.86 -0.91 -1.30
N LEU A 88 4.04 -1.61 -0.52
CA LEU A 88 4.36 -2.83 0.20
C LEU A 88 3.41 -3.91 -0.26
N GLU A 89 3.95 -5.10 -0.57
CA GLU A 89 3.14 -6.31 -0.60
C GLU A 89 3.09 -6.88 0.81
N VAL A 90 1.88 -7.02 1.34
CA VAL A 90 1.62 -7.51 2.68
C VAL A 90 0.96 -8.88 2.59
N ALA A 91 1.67 -9.91 3.03
CA ALA A 91 1.14 -11.25 3.16
C ALA A 91 0.71 -11.50 4.61
N ALA A 92 -0.39 -12.23 4.79
CA ALA A 92 -0.71 -12.77 6.12
C ALA A 92 0.39 -13.75 6.58
N SER A 93 0.74 -13.72 7.87
CA SER A 93 1.49 -14.82 8.47
C SER A 93 0.66 -16.12 8.45
N ASP A 94 1.34 -17.26 8.50
CA ASP A 94 0.72 -18.59 8.48
C ASP A 94 -0.49 -18.67 9.44
N GLY A 95 -1.69 -18.86 8.87
CA GLY A 95 -2.94 -19.06 9.64
C GLY A 95 -4.07 -18.06 9.40
N ALA A 96 -3.85 -16.90 8.76
CA ALA A 96 -4.96 -16.02 8.36
C ALA A 96 -5.55 -16.46 7.02
N ALA A 97 -6.87 -16.60 6.97
CA ALA A 97 -7.58 -17.07 5.77
C ALA A 97 -7.56 -16.07 4.61
N ASP A 98 -7.44 -14.76 4.91
CA ASP A 98 -7.46 -13.68 3.92
C ASP A 98 -6.62 -12.48 4.40
N ALA A 99 -5.51 -12.21 3.70
CA ALA A 99 -4.63 -11.09 3.99
C ALA A 99 -5.30 -9.73 3.75
N VAL A 100 -6.21 -9.61 2.77
CA VAL A 100 -6.88 -8.35 2.46
C VAL A 100 -7.80 -7.94 3.60
N THR A 101 -8.69 -8.84 4.04
CA THR A 101 -9.59 -8.57 5.17
C THR A 101 -8.80 -8.26 6.45
N ALA A 102 -7.81 -9.09 6.79
CA ALA A 102 -6.99 -8.87 7.99
C ALA A 102 -6.24 -7.53 7.92
N PHE A 103 -5.67 -7.19 6.76
CA PHE A 103 -4.92 -5.95 6.63
C PHE A 103 -5.81 -4.70 6.64
N ARG A 104 -7.02 -4.76 6.09
CA ARG A 104 -8.01 -3.68 6.22
C ARG A 104 -8.36 -3.37 7.67
N GLU A 105 -8.48 -4.39 8.52
CA GLU A 105 -8.69 -4.18 9.96
C GLU A 105 -7.51 -3.45 10.61
N LYS A 106 -6.28 -3.81 10.24
CA LYS A 106 -5.06 -3.16 10.72
C LYS A 106 -4.90 -1.73 10.21
N ALA A 107 -5.27 -1.47 8.96
CA ALA A 107 -5.29 -0.15 8.38
C ALA A 107 -6.32 0.75 9.09
N GLY A 108 -7.50 0.20 9.39
CA GLY A 108 -8.60 0.89 10.04
C GLY A 108 -9.50 1.68 9.06
N PRO A 109 -10.54 2.35 9.58
CA PRO A 109 -11.45 3.18 8.77
C PRO A 109 -10.72 4.21 7.90
N ALA A 110 -11.24 4.46 6.70
CA ALA A 110 -10.61 5.37 5.73
C ALA A 110 -10.50 6.82 6.24
N ASP A 111 -11.43 7.25 7.07
CA ASP A 111 -11.40 8.55 7.76
C ASP A 111 -10.58 8.43 9.06
N PRO A 112 -9.44 9.15 9.18
CA PRO A 112 -8.61 9.11 10.38
C PRO A 112 -9.32 9.49 11.68
N GLU A 113 -10.33 10.36 11.63
CA GLU A 113 -11.10 10.75 12.82
C GLU A 113 -11.93 9.57 13.33
N ILE A 114 -12.62 8.89 12.43
CA ILE A 114 -13.37 7.66 12.73
C ILE A 114 -12.40 6.55 13.17
N ALA A 115 -11.24 6.44 12.53
CA ALA A 115 -10.22 5.47 12.89
C ALA A 115 -9.71 5.69 14.32
N ARG A 116 -9.42 6.93 14.72
CA ARG A 116 -9.03 7.26 16.10
C ARG A 116 -10.11 6.90 17.12
N ALA A 117 -11.37 7.09 16.78
CA ALA A 117 -12.48 6.76 17.67
C ALA A 117 -12.73 5.25 17.81
N LEU A 118 -12.65 4.48 16.72
CA LEU A 118 -13.04 3.06 16.71
C LEU A 118 -11.85 2.09 16.85
N ARG A 119 -10.68 2.47 16.36
CA ARG A 119 -9.46 1.64 16.22
C ARG A 119 -8.21 2.53 16.40
N PRO A 120 -7.95 3.07 17.62
CA PRO A 120 -6.89 4.06 17.86
C PRO A 120 -5.48 3.57 17.49
N GLU A 121 -5.23 2.26 17.54
CA GLU A 121 -3.95 1.64 17.18
C GLU A 121 -3.78 1.33 15.68
N SER A 122 -4.81 1.62 14.87
CA SER A 122 -4.75 1.40 13.43
C SER A 122 -3.80 2.38 12.73
N LEU A 123 -3.29 1.99 11.56
CA LEU A 123 -2.33 2.83 10.82
C LEU A 123 -2.93 4.19 10.46
N ARG A 124 -4.19 4.21 10.00
CA ARG A 124 -4.89 5.46 9.65
C ARG A 124 -5.18 6.32 10.87
N ALA A 125 -5.43 5.74 12.04
CA ALA A 125 -5.62 6.49 13.27
C ALA A 125 -4.35 7.21 13.73
N ARG A 126 -3.22 6.50 13.69
CA ARG A 126 -1.91 6.97 14.20
C ARG A 126 -1.24 7.99 13.28
N PHE A 127 -1.34 7.77 11.96
CA PHE A 127 -0.56 8.53 10.97
C PHE A 127 -1.42 9.36 10.00
N GLY A 128 -2.74 9.17 10.01
CA GLY A 128 -3.66 9.86 9.11
C GLY A 128 -4.01 11.27 9.58
N PHE A 129 -4.04 12.20 8.63
CA PHE A 129 -4.39 13.60 8.83
C PHE A 129 -5.86 13.90 8.48
N ASP A 130 -6.27 13.59 7.25
CA ASP A 130 -7.65 13.77 6.76
C ASP A 130 -8.05 12.60 5.83
N LYS A 131 -9.25 12.65 5.25
CA LYS A 131 -9.78 11.57 4.39
C LYS A 131 -8.90 11.28 3.16
N VAL A 132 -8.23 12.30 2.60
CA VAL A 132 -7.34 12.16 1.44
C VAL A 132 -5.96 11.70 1.91
N ARG A 133 -5.42 12.39 2.92
CA ARG A 133 -4.15 12.14 3.57
C ARG A 133 -4.35 11.24 4.79
N ASN A 134 -4.81 10.02 4.54
CA ASN A 134 -5.15 9.05 5.57
C ASN A 134 -4.02 8.05 5.85
N ALA A 135 -2.76 8.43 5.67
CA ALA A 135 -1.55 7.60 5.75
C ALA A 135 -1.43 6.48 4.71
N VAL A 136 -2.35 5.52 4.70
CA VAL A 136 -2.22 4.30 3.89
C VAL A 136 -3.44 4.04 3.01
N HIS A 137 -3.19 3.72 1.74
CA HIS A 137 -4.14 2.96 0.93
C HIS A 137 -3.89 1.46 1.16
N CYS A 138 -4.97 0.69 1.20
CA CYS A 138 -4.94 -0.76 1.29
C CYS A 138 -5.98 -1.33 0.33
N THR A 139 -5.72 -2.50 -0.23
CA THR A 139 -6.68 -3.23 -1.06
C THR A 139 -8.01 -3.38 -0.33
N ASP A 140 -9.13 -3.12 -1.01
CA ASP A 140 -10.46 -3.17 -0.40
C ASP A 140 -11.22 -4.49 -0.66
N LEU A 141 -10.95 -5.16 -1.79
CA LEU A 141 -11.59 -6.42 -2.21
C LEU A 141 -10.59 -7.58 -2.25
N ALA A 142 -11.02 -8.78 -1.86
CA ALA A 142 -10.13 -9.93 -1.74
C ALA A 142 -9.52 -10.35 -3.09
N GLU A 143 -10.29 -10.23 -4.17
CA GLU A 143 -9.87 -10.50 -5.54
C GLU A 143 -8.82 -9.51 -6.09
N ASP A 144 -8.73 -8.30 -5.52
CA ASP A 144 -7.87 -7.24 -6.04
C ASP A 144 -6.44 -7.30 -5.48
N GLY A 145 -6.21 -8.02 -4.37
CA GLY A 145 -4.91 -8.03 -3.70
C GLY A 145 -3.78 -8.52 -4.60
N ALA A 146 -4.00 -9.62 -5.32
CA ALA A 146 -3.04 -10.16 -6.29
C ALA A 146 -2.89 -9.26 -7.54
N LEU A 147 -3.97 -8.59 -7.97
CA LEU A 147 -3.98 -7.71 -9.14
C LEU A 147 -3.17 -6.44 -8.87
N GLU A 148 -3.46 -5.77 -7.76
CA GLU A 148 -2.79 -4.54 -7.33
C GLU A 148 -1.30 -4.78 -7.05
N THR A 149 -0.95 -5.85 -6.34
CA THR A 149 0.46 -6.20 -6.07
C THR A 149 1.20 -6.55 -7.36
N THR A 150 0.58 -7.27 -8.29
CA THR A 150 1.14 -7.55 -9.62
C THR A 150 1.38 -6.28 -10.42
N TYR A 151 0.44 -5.32 -10.38
CA TYR A 151 0.60 -4.03 -11.06
C TYR A 151 1.86 -3.31 -10.60
N PHE A 152 2.10 -3.20 -9.29
CA PHE A 152 3.30 -2.53 -8.77
C PHE A 152 4.59 -3.34 -8.93
N PHE A 153 4.60 -4.62 -8.54
CA PHE A 153 5.83 -5.41 -8.45
C PHE A 153 6.12 -6.29 -9.68
N LYS A 154 5.35 -6.16 -10.76
CA LYS A 154 5.70 -6.74 -12.07
C LYS A 154 5.58 -5.71 -13.19
N ILE A 155 4.44 -5.04 -13.31
CA ILE A 155 4.16 -4.16 -14.45
C ILE A 155 4.96 -2.87 -14.33
N LEU A 156 4.75 -2.09 -13.27
CA LEU A 156 5.44 -0.81 -13.08
C LEU A 156 6.94 -0.97 -12.87
N GLN A 157 7.39 -2.01 -12.16
CA GLN A 157 8.81 -2.34 -12.06
C GLN A 157 9.47 -2.57 -13.43
N SER A 158 8.79 -3.28 -14.34
CA SER A 158 9.35 -3.59 -15.67
C SER A 158 9.47 -2.37 -16.59
N VAL A 159 8.68 -1.32 -16.34
CA VAL A 159 8.72 -0.06 -17.10
C VAL A 159 9.79 0.89 -16.56
N ALA A 160 10.19 0.72 -15.30
CA ALA A 160 11.24 1.53 -14.64
C ALA A 160 12.67 0.98 -14.80
N ALA A 161 12.81 -0.25 -15.33
CA ALA A 161 14.09 -0.93 -15.60
C ALA A 161 14.56 -0.70 -17.04
#